data_AF-A0A3C7Z8W8-F1
#
_entry.id   AF-A0A3C7Z8W8-F1
#
_cell.length_a   1.000
_cell.length_b   1.000
_cell.length_c   1.000
_cell.angle_alpha   90.00
_cell.angle_beta   90.00
_cell.angle_gamma   90.00
#
_symmetry.space_group_name_H-M   'P 1'
#
loop_
_entity.id
_entity.type
_entity.pdbx_description
1 polymer ?
#
loop_
_entity_poly.entity_id
_entity_poly.type
_entity_poly.pdbx_seq_one_letter_code
_entity_poly.pdbx_strand_id
1 'polypeptide(L)'
;MQWARKQTGFTIVELLIVIVVIAILAAITIVAYTGIQERARDSQRLSDIKAIEKALRLYAADNNDQFPTESSGANGNVGEGAGVDSILASYMGSIPHDPAGPGNGSYYYYYDGQHNCGGNPSKAVLFIRQLEVPQNDNTICNSWGSEGGSNEAGAYHIVLGDAS
;
A
#
# COMPACT_ATOMS: atom_id res chain seq x y z
N MET A 1 3.11 66.83 31.26
CA MET A 1 3.75 65.65 31.89
C MET A 1 3.84 64.55 30.84
N GLN A 2 5.02 64.35 30.24
CA GLN A 2 5.23 63.29 29.24
C GLN A 2 5.79 62.06 29.95
N TRP A 3 5.03 60.98 29.95
CA TRP A 3 5.42 59.70 30.54
C TRP A 3 6.27 58.94 29.52
N ALA A 4 7.59 58.89 29.72
CA ALA A 4 8.47 58.09 28.90
C ALA A 4 8.19 56.59 29.16
N ARG A 5 7.70 55.87 28.14
CA ARG A 5 7.55 54.41 28.19
C ARG A 5 8.94 53.78 28.25
N LYS A 6 9.25 53.05 29.33
CA LYS A 6 10.42 52.16 29.39
C LYS A 6 10.26 51.07 28.33
N GLN A 7 11.14 51.05 27.34
CA GLN A 7 11.25 49.92 26.43
C GLN A 7 11.93 48.76 27.20
N THR A 8 11.18 47.70 27.45
CA THR A 8 11.69 46.44 28.00
C THR A 8 12.23 45.60 26.84
N GLY A 9 13.54 45.38 26.80
CA GLY A 9 14.17 44.44 25.88
C GLY A 9 14.03 43.00 26.37
N PHE A 10 13.96 42.06 25.43
CA PHE A 10 14.02 40.63 25.74
C PHE A 10 15.39 40.27 26.36
N THR A 11 15.38 39.45 27.39
CA THR A 11 16.62 38.90 27.96
C THR A 11 17.16 37.78 27.07
N ILE A 12 18.49 37.62 27.04
CA ILE A 12 19.14 36.51 26.32
C ILE A 12 18.65 35.16 26.88
N VAL A 13 18.37 35.10 28.18
CA VAL A 13 17.88 33.88 28.85
C VAL A 13 16.49 33.50 28.38
N GLU A 14 15.58 34.47 28.21
CA GLU A 14 14.24 34.20 27.66
C GLU A 14 14.31 33.61 26.24
N LEU A 15 15.17 34.16 25.39
CA LEU A 15 15.33 33.63 24.03
C LEU A 15 15.99 32.25 24.04
N LEU A 16 16.94 32.00 24.94
CA LEU A 16 17.62 30.72 25.07
C LEU A 16 16.65 29.60 25.49
N ILE A 17 15.78 29.86 26.47
CA ILE A 17 14.80 28.86 26.91
C ILE A 17 13.83 28.51 25.77
N VAL A 18 13.41 29.50 24.98
CA VAL A 18 12.48 29.29 23.85
C VAL A 18 13.08 28.36 22.80
N ILE A 19 14.33 28.60 22.38
CA ILE A 19 14.97 27.73 21.36
C ILE A 19 15.19 26.31 21.89
N VAL A 20 15.48 26.16 23.19
CA VAL A 20 15.63 24.83 23.83
C VAL A 20 14.30 24.08 23.83
N VAL A 21 13.21 24.75 24.20
CA VAL A 21 11.87 24.14 24.17
C VAL A 21 11.46 23.78 22.74
N ILE A 22 11.69 24.65 21.75
CA ILE A 22 11.39 24.36 20.35
C ILE A 22 12.20 23.15 19.84
N ALA A 23 13.49 23.05 20.20
CA ALA A 23 14.33 21.94 19.80
C ALA A 23 13.82 20.59 20.36
N ILE A 24 13.40 20.56 21.63
CA ILE A 24 12.84 19.35 22.26
C ILE A 24 11.52 18.96 21.57
N LEU A 25 10.61 19.91 21.36
CA LEU A 25 9.34 19.64 20.70
C LEU A 25 9.53 19.17 19.25
N ALA A 26 10.44 19.79 18.50
CA ALA A 26 10.75 19.40 17.13
C ALA A 26 11.28 17.95 17.05
N ALA A 27 12.18 17.56 17.95
CA ALA A 27 12.74 16.20 17.98
C ALA A 27 11.65 15.13 18.20
N ILE A 28 10.74 15.36 19.16
CA ILE A 28 9.61 14.44 19.42
C ILE A 28 8.69 14.36 18.19
N THR A 29 8.41 15.51 17.57
CA THR A 29 7.50 15.60 16.43
C THR A 29 8.03 14.83 15.22
N ILE A 30 9.34 14.88 14.95
CA ILE A 30 9.97 14.17 13.82
C ILE A 30 9.80 12.64 13.96
N VAL A 31 10.07 12.09 15.15
CA VAL A 31 9.95 10.63 15.37
C VAL A 31 8.50 10.16 15.29
N ALA A 32 7.55 10.95 15.80
CA ALA A 32 6.13 10.62 15.69
C ALA A 32 5.63 10.70 14.24
N TYR A 33 6.15 11.63 13.44
CA TYR A 33 5.69 11.88 12.08
C TYR A 33 5.99 10.72 11.12
N THR A 34 7.16 10.07 11.24
CA THR A 34 7.53 8.95 10.35
C THR A 34 6.55 7.77 10.49
N GLY A 35 6.25 7.35 11.72
CA GLY A 35 5.33 6.22 11.96
C GLY A 35 3.86 6.53 11.64
N ILE A 36 3.47 7.80 11.53
CA ILE A 36 2.13 8.20 11.05
C ILE A 36 2.06 8.12 9.53
N GLN A 37 3.11 8.58 8.84
CA GLN A 37 3.18 8.50 7.38
C GLN A 37 3.14 7.04 6.89
N GLU A 38 3.86 6.13 7.57
CA GLU A 38 3.87 4.70 7.22
C GLU A 38 2.46 4.09 7.27
N ARG A 39 1.74 4.31 8.37
CA ARG A 39 0.35 3.84 8.52
C ARG A 39 -0.61 4.48 7.52
N ALA A 40 -0.39 5.75 7.17
CA ALA A 40 -1.21 6.43 6.17
C ALA A 40 -1.02 5.80 4.78
N ARG A 41 0.23 5.49 4.40
CA ARG A 41 0.54 4.76 3.16
C ARG A 41 -0.07 3.36 3.16
N ASP A 42 0.06 2.61 4.25
CA ASP A 42 -0.56 1.28 4.35
C ASP A 42 -2.09 1.34 4.28
N SER A 43 -2.73 2.32 4.92
CA SER A 43 -4.17 2.53 4.81
C SER A 43 -4.60 2.83 3.37
N GLN A 44 -3.77 3.55 2.61
CA GLN A 44 -4.01 3.80 1.19
C GLN A 44 -3.84 2.51 0.38
N ARG A 45 -2.77 1.73 0.62
CA ARG A 45 -2.56 0.42 -0.03
C ARG A 45 -3.73 -0.54 0.17
N LEU A 46 -4.27 -0.60 1.39
CA LEU A 46 -5.43 -1.42 1.71
C LEU A 46 -6.73 -0.91 1.06
N SER A 47 -6.85 0.38 0.79
CA SER A 47 -7.97 0.94 0.03
C SER A 47 -7.84 0.63 -1.46
N ASP A 48 -6.63 0.79 -2.00
CA ASP A 48 -6.31 0.56 -3.41
C ASP A 48 -6.52 -0.91 -3.80
N ILE A 49 -6.02 -1.85 -2.98
CA ILE A 49 -6.23 -3.28 -3.24
C ILE A 49 -7.71 -3.67 -3.26
N LYS A 50 -8.55 -3.07 -2.40
CA LYS A 50 -10.00 -3.29 -2.41
C LYS A 50 -10.67 -2.70 -3.66
N ALA A 51 -10.17 -1.57 -4.15
CA ALA A 51 -10.65 -0.98 -5.39
C ALA A 51 -10.31 -1.89 -6.59
N ILE A 52 -9.08 -2.43 -6.63
CA ILE A 52 -8.64 -3.39 -7.64
C ILE A 52 -9.46 -4.69 -7.55
N GLU A 53 -9.63 -5.25 -6.34
CA GLU A 53 -10.47 -6.44 -6.11
C GLU A 53 -11.87 -6.22 -6.68
N LYS A 54 -12.50 -5.08 -6.38
CA LYS A 54 -13.84 -4.76 -6.89
C LYS A 54 -13.86 -4.71 -8.41
N ALA A 55 -12.86 -4.11 -9.04
CA ALA A 55 -12.75 -4.05 -10.50
C ALA A 55 -12.58 -5.45 -11.12
N LEU A 56 -11.77 -6.32 -10.50
CA LEU A 56 -11.61 -7.71 -10.94
C LEU A 56 -12.89 -8.53 -10.77
N ARG A 57 -13.66 -8.30 -9.70
CA ARG A 57 -14.98 -8.93 -9.51
C ARG A 57 -16.01 -8.44 -10.54
N LEU A 58 -15.96 -7.16 -10.93
CA LEU A 58 -16.79 -6.63 -12.01
C LEU A 58 -16.42 -7.28 -13.36
N TYR A 59 -15.13 -7.43 -13.65
CA TYR A 59 -14.68 -8.17 -14.81
C TYR A 59 -15.22 -9.61 -14.81
N ALA A 60 -15.09 -10.32 -13.68
CA ALA A 60 -15.56 -11.69 -13.58
C ALA A 60 -17.08 -11.78 -13.84
N ALA A 61 -17.86 -10.85 -13.29
CA ALA A 61 -19.30 -10.79 -13.53
C ALA A 61 -19.66 -10.65 -15.03
N ASP A 62 -18.84 -9.91 -15.80
CA ASP A 62 -19.03 -9.74 -17.25
C ASP A 62 -18.44 -10.91 -18.08
N ASN A 63 -17.61 -11.77 -17.46
CA ASN A 63 -16.87 -12.85 -18.12
C ASN A 63 -17.19 -14.23 -17.50
N ASN A 64 -18.48 -14.55 -17.33
CA ASN A 64 -18.95 -15.87 -16.83
C ASN A 64 -18.35 -16.29 -15.48
N ASP A 65 -18.20 -15.35 -14.55
CA ASP A 65 -17.56 -15.54 -13.24
C ASP A 65 -16.08 -15.99 -13.32
N GLN A 66 -15.42 -15.76 -14.47
CA GLN A 66 -14.00 -16.08 -14.68
C GLN A 66 -13.13 -14.85 -14.49
N PHE A 67 -12.10 -14.99 -13.64
CA PHE A 67 -11.08 -13.96 -13.47
C PHE A 67 -10.05 -13.99 -14.61
N PRO A 68 -9.35 -12.89 -14.90
CA PRO A 68 -8.27 -12.88 -15.88
C PRO A 68 -7.19 -13.92 -15.54
N THR A 69 -6.75 -14.72 -16.51
CA THR A 69 -5.73 -15.76 -16.28
C THR A 69 -4.39 -15.42 -16.95
N GLU A 70 -3.35 -16.21 -16.70
CA GLU A 70 -2.05 -16.05 -17.37
C GLU A 70 -2.19 -16.15 -18.89
N SER A 71 -3.12 -16.99 -19.38
CA SER A 71 -3.39 -17.10 -20.82
C SER A 71 -3.91 -15.80 -21.46
N SER A 72 -4.49 -14.89 -20.66
CA SER A 72 -4.88 -13.54 -21.07
C SER A 72 -3.75 -12.50 -20.92
N GLY A 73 -2.56 -12.92 -20.47
CA GLY A 73 -1.42 -12.05 -20.19
C GLY A 73 -1.62 -11.17 -18.94
N ALA A 74 -2.58 -11.50 -18.09
CA ALA A 74 -2.98 -10.63 -16.97
C ALA A 74 -1.97 -10.63 -15.82
N ASN A 75 -1.16 -11.67 -15.63
CA ASN A 75 -0.25 -11.76 -14.49
C ASN A 75 0.77 -10.61 -14.48
N GLY A 76 0.93 -9.95 -13.33
CA GLY A 76 1.94 -8.92 -13.15
C GLY A 76 1.59 -7.84 -12.14
N ASN A 77 2.47 -6.84 -12.09
CA ASN A 77 2.34 -5.67 -11.22
C ASN A 77 1.24 -4.75 -11.72
N VAL A 78 0.22 -4.51 -10.88
CA VAL A 78 -0.87 -3.58 -11.20
C VAL A 78 -0.34 -2.15 -11.15
N GLY A 79 -0.64 -1.37 -12.19
CA GLY A 79 -0.16 0.00 -12.35
C GLY A 79 1.28 0.09 -12.85
N GLU A 80 1.89 -0.98 -13.34
CA GLU A 80 3.26 -0.94 -13.86
C GLU A 80 3.31 -1.39 -15.33
N GLY A 81 2.17 -1.37 -16.03
CA GLY A 81 2.04 -1.73 -17.45
C GLY A 81 1.86 -3.23 -17.69
N ALA A 82 1.45 -4.00 -16.68
CA ALA A 82 1.10 -5.40 -16.84
C ALA A 82 -0.19 -5.59 -17.65
N GLY A 83 -0.43 -6.78 -18.20
CA GLY A 83 -1.63 -7.02 -19.01
C GLY A 83 -2.94 -6.83 -18.23
N VAL A 84 -2.95 -7.06 -16.91
CA VAL A 84 -4.10 -6.76 -16.04
C VAL A 84 -4.49 -5.27 -16.06
N ASP A 85 -3.56 -4.36 -16.33
CA ASP A 85 -3.86 -2.92 -16.37
C ASP A 85 -4.80 -2.59 -17.53
N SER A 86 -4.61 -3.25 -18.69
CA SER A 86 -5.49 -3.09 -19.85
C SER A 86 -6.92 -3.57 -19.57
N ILE A 87 -7.04 -4.61 -18.74
CA ILE A 87 -8.32 -5.16 -18.30
C ILE A 87 -8.97 -4.19 -17.32
N LEU A 88 -8.24 -3.82 -16.26
CA LEU A 88 -8.70 -2.92 -15.20
C LEU A 88 -9.13 -1.55 -15.74
N ALA A 89 -8.46 -1.03 -16.78
CA ALA A 89 -8.81 0.25 -17.40
C ALA A 89 -10.27 0.36 -17.87
N SER A 90 -10.95 -0.77 -18.12
CA SER A 90 -12.37 -0.80 -18.48
C SER A 90 -13.31 -0.77 -17.26
N TYR A 91 -12.82 -1.14 -16.07
CA TYR A 91 -13.62 -1.32 -14.85
C TYR A 91 -13.29 -0.33 -13.74
N MET A 92 -12.22 0.45 -13.89
CA MET A 92 -11.82 1.50 -12.94
C MET A 92 -11.32 2.76 -13.66
N GLY A 93 -11.62 3.94 -13.09
CA GLY A 93 -11.28 5.22 -13.73
C GLY A 93 -9.79 5.58 -13.70
N SER A 94 -9.04 5.06 -12.74
CA SER A 94 -7.59 5.23 -12.63
C SER A 94 -7.00 4.02 -11.91
N ILE A 95 -5.93 3.46 -12.47
CA ILE A 95 -5.23 2.34 -11.85
C ILE A 95 -4.33 2.91 -10.74
N PRO A 96 -4.48 2.45 -9.48
CA PRO A 96 -3.67 2.96 -8.39
C PRO A 96 -2.23 2.45 -8.52
N HIS A 97 -1.30 3.28 -8.05
CA HIS A 97 0.09 2.94 -7.86
C HIS A 97 0.43 2.99 -6.37
N ASP A 98 1.52 2.35 -5.96
CA ASP A 98 1.97 2.43 -4.58
C ASP A 98 2.19 3.89 -4.14
N PRO A 99 1.76 4.30 -2.93
CA PRO A 99 1.94 5.67 -2.45
C PRO A 99 3.40 6.05 -2.17
N ALA A 100 4.34 5.09 -2.09
CA ALA A 100 5.77 5.37 -2.06
C ALA A 100 6.34 5.69 -3.46
N GLY A 101 5.51 5.63 -4.50
CA GLY A 101 5.85 5.92 -5.88
C GLY A 101 6.03 4.65 -6.73
N PRO A 102 5.79 4.75 -8.05
CA PRO A 102 5.99 3.64 -8.97
C PRO A 102 7.48 3.25 -9.06
N GLY A 103 7.77 1.98 -9.33
CA GLY A 103 9.13 1.46 -9.50
C GLY A 103 9.93 1.25 -8.21
N ASN A 104 9.31 1.33 -7.03
CA ASN A 104 10.00 1.14 -5.75
C ASN A 104 10.54 -0.30 -5.59
N GLY A 105 10.00 -1.29 -6.30
CA GLY A 105 10.42 -2.70 -6.24
C GLY A 105 10.16 -3.39 -4.90
N SER A 106 10.06 -2.62 -3.81
CA SER A 106 9.77 -3.08 -2.45
C SER A 106 8.27 -3.12 -2.18
N TYR A 107 7.52 -2.17 -2.75
CA TYR A 107 6.08 -2.03 -2.57
C TYR A 107 5.38 -2.05 -3.94
N TYR A 108 4.54 -3.05 -4.16
CA TYR A 108 3.73 -3.16 -5.37
C TYR A 108 2.48 -4.02 -5.10
N TYR A 109 1.46 -3.79 -5.93
CA TYR A 109 0.30 -4.66 -6.05
C TYR A 109 0.58 -5.68 -7.15
N TYR A 110 0.32 -6.96 -6.90
CA TYR A 110 0.51 -8.02 -7.89
C TYR A 110 -0.77 -8.81 -8.07
N TYR A 111 -1.13 -9.02 -9.34
CA TYR A 111 -2.20 -9.90 -9.73
C TYR A 111 -1.63 -11.21 -10.27
N ASP A 112 -2.07 -12.32 -9.68
CA ASP A 112 -1.79 -13.67 -10.14
C ASP A 112 -3.12 -14.36 -10.50
N GLY A 113 -3.39 -14.49 -11.78
CA GLY A 113 -4.57 -15.15 -12.30
C GLY A 113 -4.53 -16.67 -12.23
N GLN A 114 -3.39 -17.29 -11.87
CA GLN A 114 -3.24 -18.75 -11.85
C GLN A 114 -2.35 -19.23 -10.70
N HIS A 115 -2.59 -18.70 -9.50
CA HIS A 115 -1.79 -19.05 -8.33
C HIS A 115 -1.94 -20.53 -7.96
N ASN A 116 -0.81 -21.25 -7.91
CA ASN A 116 -0.81 -22.68 -7.60
C ASN A 116 -0.84 -22.92 -6.08
N CYS A 117 -1.90 -23.57 -5.62
CA CYS A 117 -2.20 -23.80 -4.21
C CYS A 117 -2.04 -25.26 -3.82
N GLY A 118 -0.87 -25.87 -4.06
CA GLY A 118 -0.39 -27.11 -3.42
C GLY A 118 -1.34 -28.31 -3.28
N GLY A 119 -2.44 -28.39 -4.06
CA GLY A 119 -3.48 -29.42 -3.90
C GLY A 119 -4.92 -29.06 -4.32
N ASN A 120 -5.18 -27.92 -4.98
CA ASN A 120 -6.50 -27.51 -5.48
C ASN A 120 -6.37 -26.73 -6.80
N PRO A 121 -7.46 -26.50 -7.58
CA PRO A 121 -7.39 -25.75 -8.83
C PRO A 121 -6.75 -24.37 -8.61
N SER A 122 -6.07 -23.88 -9.65
CA SER A 122 -5.44 -22.55 -9.67
C SER A 122 -6.40 -21.50 -9.13
N LYS A 123 -5.92 -20.56 -8.32
CA LYS A 123 -6.74 -19.48 -7.76
C LYS A 123 -6.32 -18.14 -8.35
N ALA A 124 -7.29 -17.26 -8.58
CA ALA A 124 -6.99 -15.87 -8.85
C ALA A 124 -6.72 -15.14 -7.52
N VAL A 125 -5.55 -14.53 -7.41
CA VAL A 125 -5.03 -13.92 -6.19
C VAL A 125 -4.55 -12.52 -6.48
N LEU A 126 -4.82 -11.62 -5.55
CA LEU A 126 -4.30 -10.25 -5.55
C LEU A 126 -3.54 -10.04 -4.26
N PHE A 127 -2.33 -9.48 -4.31
CA PHE A 127 -1.56 -9.23 -3.10
C PHE A 127 -0.73 -7.95 -3.12
N ILE A 128 -0.50 -7.43 -1.92
CA ILE A 128 0.48 -6.39 -1.61
C ILE A 128 1.75 -7.11 -1.19
N ARG A 129 2.86 -6.82 -1.89
CA ARG A 129 4.17 -7.42 -1.59
C ARG A 129 4.58 -7.25 -0.14
N GLN A 130 4.47 -6.03 0.38
CA GLN A 130 4.87 -5.69 1.74
C GLN A 130 4.09 -4.46 2.22
N LEU A 131 3.72 -4.45 3.50
CA LEU A 131 3.26 -3.28 4.24
C LEU A 131 4.39 -2.75 5.10
N GLU A 132 4.43 -1.44 5.31
CA GLU A 132 5.46 -0.79 6.13
C GLU A 132 5.28 -1.13 7.62
N VAL A 133 4.03 -1.32 8.05
CA VAL A 133 3.66 -1.91 9.33
C VAL A 133 3.14 -3.33 9.08
N PRO A 134 3.93 -4.37 9.39
CA PRO A 134 3.56 -5.75 9.08
C PRO A 134 2.20 -6.12 9.66
N GLN A 135 1.29 -6.55 8.80
CA GLN A 135 0.08 -7.28 9.19
C GLN A 135 0.36 -8.76 8.90
N ASN A 136 0.06 -9.63 9.86
CA ASN A 136 0.19 -11.08 9.72
C ASN A 136 -1.11 -11.68 9.16
N ASP A 137 -1.51 -11.28 7.96
CA ASP A 137 -2.63 -11.93 7.27
C ASP A 137 -2.12 -13.08 6.39
N ASN A 138 -1.64 -14.12 7.07
CA ASN A 138 -1.13 -15.33 6.44
C ASN A 138 -2.29 -16.30 6.23
N THR A 139 -2.99 -16.25 5.11
CA THR A 139 -3.58 -17.47 4.53
C THR A 139 -3.97 -17.30 3.07
N ILE A 140 -2.99 -17.38 2.17
CA ILE A 140 -3.23 -18.01 0.88
C ILE A 140 -2.25 -19.14 0.75
N CYS A 141 -2.79 -20.35 0.84
CA CYS A 141 -2.13 -21.60 0.45
C CYS A 141 -0.80 -21.83 1.18
N ASN A 142 -0.92 -22.46 2.34
CA ASN A 142 0.14 -22.92 3.25
C ASN A 142 1.15 -23.94 2.68
N SER A 143 1.29 -24.04 1.35
CA SER A 143 2.04 -25.11 0.69
C SER A 143 2.65 -24.70 -0.65
N TRP A 144 3.90 -24.23 -0.57
CA TRP A 144 5.02 -24.41 -1.52
C TRP A 144 4.82 -24.01 -3.00
N GLY A 145 5.30 -22.81 -3.31
CA GLY A 145 5.64 -22.35 -4.66
C GLY A 145 6.38 -21.02 -4.55
N SER A 146 7.57 -20.94 -5.14
CA SER A 146 8.54 -19.84 -5.03
C SER A 146 8.16 -18.60 -5.84
N GLU A 147 6.89 -18.27 -5.91
CA GLU A 147 6.40 -17.19 -6.79
C GLU A 147 5.58 -16.21 -5.96
N GLY A 148 6.15 -15.03 -5.73
CA GLY A 148 5.37 -13.86 -5.31
C GLY A 148 5.20 -13.59 -3.81
N GLY A 149 6.13 -13.95 -2.92
CA GLY A 149 6.17 -13.33 -1.59
C GLY A 149 5.08 -13.70 -0.59
N SER A 150 4.32 -14.76 -0.83
CA SER A 150 3.25 -15.24 0.05
C SER A 150 3.68 -15.66 1.47
N ASN A 151 4.99 -15.73 1.72
CA ASN A 151 5.55 -16.08 3.03
C ASN A 151 6.39 -14.95 3.65
N GLU A 152 6.36 -13.75 3.09
CA GLU A 152 7.14 -12.62 3.61
C GLU A 152 6.37 -11.88 4.69
N ALA A 153 7.06 -11.58 5.79
CA ALA A 153 6.47 -10.86 6.91
C ALA A 153 5.98 -9.49 6.45
N GLY A 154 4.68 -9.24 6.58
CA GLY A 154 4.03 -7.99 6.19
C GLY A 154 3.40 -7.98 4.80
N ALA A 155 3.36 -9.11 4.08
CA ALA A 155 2.54 -9.23 2.89
C ALA A 155 1.04 -9.28 3.24
N TYR A 156 0.19 -8.79 2.34
CA TYR A 156 -1.27 -8.82 2.49
C TYR A 156 -1.90 -9.38 1.23
N HIS A 157 -2.83 -10.31 1.36
CA HIS A 157 -3.35 -11.06 0.22
C HIS A 157 -4.88 -11.19 0.23
N ILE A 158 -5.47 -11.28 -0.96
CA ILE A 158 -6.90 -11.50 -1.17
C ILE A 158 -7.07 -12.63 -2.19
N VAL A 159 -7.78 -13.69 -1.81
CA VAL A 159 -8.25 -14.73 -2.74
C VAL A 159 -9.51 -14.22 -3.41
N LEU A 160 -9.51 -14.13 -4.74
CA LEU A 160 -10.66 -13.67 -5.50
C LEU A 160 -11.63 -14.82 -5.80
N GLY A 161 -11.08 -15.98 -6.15
CA GLY A 161 -11.84 -17.19 -6.48
C GLY A 161 -11.01 -18.25 -7.20
N ASP A 162 -11.69 -19.25 -7.75
CA ASP A 162 -11.11 -20.24 -8.66
C ASP A 162 -10.71 -19.59 -9.99
N ALA A 163 -9.51 -19.90 -10.47
CA ALA A 163 -9.07 -19.64 -11.83
C ALA A 163 -9.42 -20.85 -12.68
N SER A 164 -10.25 -20.64 -13.70
CA SER A 164 -10.70 -21.68 -14.65
C SER A 164 -9.74 -21.86 -15.80
#